data_AF-A0A839IX70-F1
#
_entry.id   AF-A0A839IX70-F1
#
_cell.length_a   1.000
_cell.length_b   1.000
_cell.length_c   1.000
_cell.angle_alpha   90.00
_cell.angle_beta   90.00
_cell.angle_gamma   90.00
#
_symmetry.space_group_name_H-M   'P 1'
#
loop_
_entity.id
_entity.type
_entity.pdbx_description
1 polymer ?
#
loop_
_entity_poly.entity_id
_entity_poly.type
_entity_poly.pdbx_seq_one_letter_code
_entity_poly.pdbx_strand_id
1 'polypeptide(L)'
;MTDTAFDVKDFRRALSQFPTGVTVITALDTEGQPVGVTASSFNSVSIDPPLILWSIDKGAHSLSAFEKAEHFAVNVLGRDQVDTSNRFASRGEDKFKDVAWHPGLGDAPVLDEYAAQFECKTWAVYEGGDHLILVGEVKEYRYDNAVLPLVFSRGGYAVSAQHPAMAKTMATETEGDFVGDYLLYLLRATYNRYCAKLYPKLQEQCNISPEEWRIVIRLTDHGRLPVAELSAMVMQPDDSLRATVDLLIEKGLASYTNASTLSITAQGQEIGKQMQDIAHAEEAELLSLLPDDQAKQLKGNLKTILEKLSSAS
;
A
#
# COMPACT_ATOMS: atom_id res chain seq x y z
N MET A 1 -22.28 -25.97 -5.63
CA MET A 1 -21.00 -26.44 -6.19
C MET A 1 -20.49 -25.36 -7.12
N THR A 2 -19.37 -24.73 -6.78
CA THR A 2 -18.45 -24.17 -7.77
C THR A 2 -17.06 -24.67 -7.39
N ASP A 3 -16.67 -25.69 -8.13
CA ASP A 3 -15.45 -26.46 -8.07
C ASP A 3 -14.35 -25.66 -8.81
N THR A 4 -13.85 -24.61 -8.16
CA THR A 4 -12.61 -23.97 -8.60
C THR A 4 -11.47 -24.55 -7.76
N ALA A 5 -10.66 -25.39 -8.40
CA ALA A 5 -9.43 -25.97 -7.88
C ALA A 5 -8.29 -24.94 -7.70
N PHE A 6 -8.61 -23.71 -7.30
CA PHE A 6 -7.65 -22.64 -7.06
C PHE A 6 -7.50 -22.41 -5.56
N ASP A 7 -6.25 -22.27 -5.11
CA ASP A 7 -5.99 -21.78 -3.76
C ASP A 7 -6.48 -20.32 -3.65
N VAL A 8 -7.42 -20.08 -2.74
CA VAL A 8 -8.01 -18.76 -2.48
C VAL A 8 -6.95 -17.73 -2.10
N LYS A 9 -5.91 -18.14 -1.37
CA LYS A 9 -4.81 -17.24 -0.99
C LYS A 9 -4.00 -16.83 -2.23
N ASP A 10 -3.66 -17.79 -3.08
CA ASP A 10 -2.95 -17.53 -4.33
C ASP A 10 -3.75 -16.64 -5.27
N PHE A 11 -5.06 -16.90 -5.42
CA PHE A 11 -5.93 -16.07 -6.24
C PHE A 11 -6.01 -14.62 -5.74
N ARG A 12 -6.16 -14.41 -4.41
CA ARG A 12 -6.13 -13.06 -3.81
C ARG A 12 -4.78 -12.37 -4.02
N ARG A 13 -3.68 -13.12 -3.99
CA ARG A 13 -2.34 -12.61 -4.28
C ARG A 13 -2.17 -12.20 -5.75
N ALA A 14 -2.80 -12.93 -6.67
CA ALA A 14 -2.84 -12.54 -8.07
C ALA A 14 -3.64 -11.25 -8.27
N LEU A 15 -4.82 -11.13 -7.62
CA LEU A 15 -5.64 -9.90 -7.66
C LEU A 15 -4.90 -8.68 -7.11
N SER A 16 -4.10 -8.85 -6.05
CA SER A 16 -3.36 -7.74 -5.43
C SER A 16 -2.18 -7.21 -6.27
N GLN A 17 -1.89 -7.81 -7.43
CA GLN A 17 -0.96 -7.25 -8.42
C GLN A 17 -1.54 -6.04 -9.15
N PHE A 18 -2.86 -5.84 -9.13
CA PHE A 18 -3.51 -4.66 -9.67
C PHE A 18 -3.63 -3.59 -8.57
N PRO A 19 -2.74 -2.57 -8.54
CA PRO A 19 -2.81 -1.52 -7.52
C PRO A 19 -4.07 -0.69 -7.70
N THR A 20 -4.67 -0.29 -6.59
CA THR A 20 -5.87 0.56 -6.59
C THR A 20 -5.66 1.79 -5.73
N GLY A 21 -6.50 2.80 -5.91
CA GLY A 21 -6.74 3.77 -4.85
C GLY A 21 -7.45 3.11 -3.67
N VAL A 22 -7.52 3.82 -2.56
CA VAL A 22 -8.33 3.42 -1.38
C VAL A 22 -9.50 4.39 -1.25
N THR A 23 -10.71 3.85 -1.07
CA THR A 23 -11.90 4.66 -0.84
C THR A 23 -12.59 4.29 0.47
N VAL A 24 -13.32 5.24 1.03
CA VAL A 24 -14.35 5.00 2.04
C VAL A 24 -15.69 5.30 1.42
N ILE A 25 -16.53 4.29 1.32
CA ILE A 25 -17.90 4.41 0.84
C ILE A 25 -18.81 4.65 2.04
N THR A 26 -19.67 5.66 1.96
CA THR A 26 -20.51 6.13 3.05
C THR A 26 -21.97 6.25 2.61
N ALA A 27 -22.89 5.95 3.52
CA ALA A 27 -24.32 6.10 3.33
C ALA A 27 -25.00 6.28 4.68
N LEU A 28 -26.32 6.44 4.67
CA LEU A 28 -27.15 6.29 5.87
C LEU A 28 -27.80 4.91 5.87
N ASP A 29 -27.95 4.32 7.05
CA ASP A 29 -28.79 3.15 7.22
C ASP A 29 -30.28 3.50 7.29
N THR A 30 -31.13 2.49 7.48
CA THR A 30 -32.58 2.67 7.54
C THR A 30 -33.07 3.46 8.76
N GLU A 31 -32.21 3.66 9.76
CA GLU A 31 -32.47 4.45 10.97
C GLU A 31 -31.85 5.86 10.87
N GLY A 32 -31.28 6.20 9.71
CA GLY A 32 -30.61 7.48 9.47
C GLY A 32 -29.24 7.61 10.13
N GLN A 33 -28.65 6.50 10.59
CA GLN A 33 -27.30 6.51 11.17
C GLN A 33 -26.24 6.39 10.08
N PRO A 34 -25.10 7.11 10.21
CA PRO A 34 -24.03 7.06 9.23
C PRO A 34 -23.33 5.70 9.25
N VAL A 35 -23.19 5.09 8.08
CA VAL A 35 -22.42 3.86 7.86
C VAL A 35 -21.30 4.11 6.86
N GLY A 36 -20.19 3.41 7.06
CA GLY A 36 -19.02 3.55 6.19
C GLY A 36 -18.20 2.28 6.10
N VAL A 37 -17.64 2.04 4.92
CA VAL A 37 -16.80 0.87 4.62
C VAL A 37 -15.62 1.27 3.73
N THR A 38 -14.43 0.83 4.11
CA THR A 38 -13.25 0.94 3.24
C THR A 38 -13.37 -0.04 2.09
N ALA A 39 -13.17 0.43 0.86
CA ALA A 39 -13.19 -0.38 -0.35
C ALA A 39 -12.01 -0.06 -1.27
N SER A 40 -11.43 -1.10 -1.85
CA SER A 40 -10.47 -1.02 -2.96
C SER A 40 -11.06 -1.51 -4.29
N SER A 41 -12.32 -1.96 -4.27
CA SER A 41 -13.06 -2.48 -5.43
C SER A 41 -13.67 -1.39 -6.32
N PHE A 42 -13.49 -0.12 -5.96
CA PHE A 42 -14.01 1.02 -6.71
C PHE A 42 -13.39 1.12 -8.11
N ASN A 43 -14.23 1.40 -9.12
CA ASN A 43 -13.77 1.71 -10.48
C ASN A 43 -14.77 2.60 -11.24
N SER A 44 -14.32 3.29 -12.27
CA SER A 44 -15.19 4.01 -13.21
C SER A 44 -15.80 3.04 -14.24
N VAL A 45 -17.02 3.36 -14.69
CA VAL A 45 -17.78 2.50 -15.62
C VAL A 45 -18.14 3.25 -16.90
N SER A 46 -18.71 4.45 -16.77
CA SER A 46 -19.23 5.21 -17.90
C SER A 46 -19.05 6.70 -17.66
N ILE A 47 -18.88 7.45 -18.74
CA ILE A 47 -18.82 8.92 -18.73
C ILE A 47 -20.21 9.53 -18.99
N ASP A 48 -21.02 8.93 -19.87
CA ASP A 48 -22.38 9.40 -20.17
C ASP A 48 -23.36 8.21 -20.30
N PRO A 49 -24.24 7.97 -19.31
CA PRO A 49 -24.31 8.69 -18.03
C PRO A 49 -23.06 8.45 -17.16
N PRO A 50 -22.72 9.34 -16.21
CA PRO A 50 -21.54 9.23 -15.37
C PRO A 50 -21.72 8.14 -14.31
N LEU A 51 -21.20 6.94 -14.58
CA LEU A 51 -21.37 5.77 -13.71
C LEU A 51 -20.04 5.32 -13.11
N ILE A 52 -20.09 4.97 -11.83
CA ILE A 52 -19.02 4.26 -11.11
C ILE A 52 -19.57 2.97 -10.52
N LEU A 53 -18.68 2.07 -10.10
CA LEU A 53 -19.06 0.88 -9.34
C LEU A 53 -18.11 0.61 -8.18
N TRP A 54 -18.57 -0.20 -7.26
CA TRP A 54 -17.77 -0.85 -6.22
C TRP A 54 -18.46 -2.14 -5.77
N SER A 55 -17.81 -2.92 -4.92
CA SER A 55 -18.35 -4.19 -4.43
C SER A 55 -18.25 -4.31 -2.91
N ILE A 56 -19.33 -4.78 -2.28
CA ILE A 56 -19.45 -5.02 -0.85
C ILE A 56 -19.60 -6.51 -0.55
N ASP A 57 -18.89 -7.00 0.45
CA ASP A 57 -18.96 -8.39 0.92
C ASP A 57 -20.35 -8.68 1.52
N LYS A 58 -20.97 -9.81 1.15
CA LYS A 58 -22.30 -10.20 1.66
C LYS A 58 -22.32 -10.53 3.16
N GLY A 59 -21.17 -10.70 3.79
CA GLY A 59 -21.01 -10.82 5.23
C GLY A 59 -20.77 -9.49 5.94
N ALA A 60 -20.73 -8.36 5.23
CA ALA A 60 -20.53 -7.04 5.85
C ALA A 60 -21.74 -6.64 6.72
N HIS A 61 -21.49 -6.13 7.92
CA HIS A 61 -22.55 -5.63 8.81
C HIS A 61 -23.35 -4.47 8.18
N SER A 62 -22.72 -3.66 7.34
CA SER A 62 -23.34 -2.55 6.63
C SER A 62 -24.02 -2.95 5.31
N LEU A 63 -24.05 -4.24 4.95
CA LEU A 63 -24.60 -4.71 3.68
C LEU A 63 -26.02 -4.18 3.44
N SER A 64 -26.91 -4.35 4.42
CA SER A 64 -28.32 -3.97 4.27
C SER A 64 -28.52 -2.47 4.14
N ALA A 65 -27.60 -1.65 4.67
CA ALA A 65 -27.66 -0.21 4.52
C ALA A 65 -27.32 0.17 3.07
N PHE A 66 -26.22 -0.34 2.53
CA PHE A 66 -25.82 -0.02 1.14
C PHE A 66 -26.72 -0.65 0.09
N GLU A 67 -27.22 -1.87 0.30
CA GLU A 67 -28.16 -2.52 -0.62
C GLU A 67 -29.45 -1.72 -0.82
N LYS A 68 -29.90 -1.02 0.24
CA LYS A 68 -31.15 -0.23 0.25
C LYS A 68 -30.93 1.27 0.11
N ALA A 69 -29.69 1.74 0.14
CA ALA A 69 -29.37 3.15 0.10
C ALA A 69 -29.76 3.74 -1.26
N GLU A 70 -30.56 4.80 -1.27
CA GLU A 70 -30.84 5.57 -2.49
C GLU A 70 -29.64 6.44 -2.90
N HIS A 71 -28.85 6.88 -1.92
CA HIS A 71 -27.67 7.73 -2.11
C HIS A 71 -26.50 7.21 -1.29
N PHE A 72 -25.30 7.33 -1.85
CA PHE A 72 -24.04 7.04 -1.17
C PHE A 72 -22.95 7.97 -1.68
N ALA A 73 -21.91 8.18 -0.88
CA ALA A 73 -20.72 8.93 -1.29
C ALA A 73 -19.50 8.02 -1.35
N VAL A 74 -18.62 8.29 -2.30
CA VAL A 74 -17.30 7.65 -2.47
C VAL A 74 -16.25 8.67 -2.11
N ASN A 75 -15.49 8.43 -1.04
CA ASN A 75 -14.41 9.29 -0.59
C ASN A 75 -13.07 8.64 -0.92
N VAL A 76 -12.37 9.11 -1.94
CA VAL A 76 -11.02 8.64 -2.30
C VAL A 76 -10.04 9.24 -1.32
N LEU A 77 -9.27 8.40 -0.62
CA LEU A 77 -8.38 8.82 0.45
C LEU A 77 -7.05 9.37 -0.07
N GLY A 78 -6.54 10.39 0.62
CA GLY A 78 -5.19 10.90 0.48
C GLY A 78 -4.14 10.03 1.18
N ARG A 79 -2.89 10.13 0.75
CA ARG A 79 -1.74 9.35 1.22
C ARG A 79 -1.54 9.33 2.73
N ASP A 80 -1.97 10.38 3.42
CA ASP A 80 -1.78 10.54 4.86
C ASP A 80 -2.99 10.02 5.68
N GLN A 81 -4.04 9.51 5.01
CA GLN A 81 -5.29 9.02 5.63
C GLN A 81 -5.30 7.49 5.85
N VAL A 82 -4.15 6.90 6.16
CA VAL A 82 -4.03 5.47 6.50
C VAL A 82 -4.91 5.10 7.70
N ASP A 83 -4.96 5.97 8.72
CA ASP A 83 -5.76 5.74 9.93
C ASP A 83 -7.26 5.73 9.63
N THR A 84 -7.73 6.63 8.75
CA THR A 84 -9.11 6.64 8.27
C THR A 84 -9.44 5.34 7.54
N SER A 85 -8.57 4.88 6.63
CA SER A 85 -8.72 3.61 5.94
C SER A 85 -8.87 2.43 6.90
N ASN A 86 -7.96 2.32 7.88
CA ASN A 86 -7.97 1.25 8.88
C ASN A 86 -9.24 1.29 9.75
N ARG A 87 -9.66 2.49 10.17
CA ARG A 87 -10.87 2.70 10.96
C ARG A 87 -12.10 2.17 10.24
N PHE A 88 -12.31 2.57 8.99
CA PHE A 88 -13.49 2.16 8.22
C PHE A 88 -13.44 0.70 7.73
N ALA A 89 -12.25 0.08 7.69
CA ALA A 89 -12.07 -1.36 7.41
C ALA A 89 -12.35 -2.25 8.64
N SER A 90 -12.17 -1.73 9.85
CA SER A 90 -12.35 -2.50 11.09
C SER A 90 -13.81 -2.90 11.37
N ARG A 91 -14.01 -3.92 12.22
CA ARG A 91 -15.31 -4.29 12.79
C ARG A 91 -15.47 -3.54 14.13
N GLY A 92 -16.51 -2.72 14.28
CA GLY A 92 -16.75 -1.97 15.51
C GLY A 92 -17.87 -0.95 15.37
N GLU A 93 -18.36 -0.50 16.52
CA GLU A 93 -19.33 0.60 16.64
C GLU A 93 -18.61 1.96 16.55
N ASP A 94 -19.31 2.98 16.05
CA ASP A 94 -18.89 4.39 16.04
C ASP A 94 -17.65 4.73 15.18
N LYS A 95 -17.62 4.23 13.94
CA LYS A 95 -16.54 4.52 12.94
C LYS A 95 -16.39 6.00 12.59
N PHE A 96 -17.44 6.79 12.79
CA PHE A 96 -17.47 8.22 12.47
C PHE A 96 -17.05 9.12 13.63
N LYS A 97 -16.86 8.56 14.84
CA LYS A 97 -16.29 9.29 15.97
C LYS A 97 -14.98 9.94 15.56
N ASP A 98 -14.77 11.21 15.90
CA ASP A 98 -13.53 11.95 15.61
C ASP A 98 -13.13 12.01 14.12
N VAL A 99 -14.05 11.69 13.20
CA VAL A 99 -13.86 11.89 11.75
C VAL A 99 -14.72 13.08 11.36
N ALA A 100 -14.11 14.11 10.76
CA ALA A 100 -14.86 15.26 10.26
C ALA A 100 -15.59 14.89 8.97
N TRP A 101 -16.89 15.17 8.94
CA TRP A 101 -17.75 14.92 7.79
C TRP A 101 -18.95 15.88 7.81
N HIS A 102 -19.56 16.06 6.63
CA HIS A 102 -20.79 16.84 6.45
C HIS A 102 -21.82 16.05 5.61
N PRO A 103 -23.13 16.33 5.73
CA PRO A 103 -24.13 15.72 4.87
C PRO A 103 -23.96 16.16 3.42
N GLY A 104 -23.94 15.20 2.50
CA GLY A 104 -24.02 15.43 1.05
C GLY A 104 -25.41 15.10 0.49
N LEU A 105 -25.44 14.64 -0.75
CA LEU A 105 -26.64 14.22 -1.46
C LEU A 105 -27.37 13.11 -0.71
N GLY A 106 -28.66 13.33 -0.44
CA GLY A 106 -29.49 12.39 0.31
C GLY A 106 -29.01 12.17 1.75
N ASP A 107 -28.32 13.17 2.33
CA ASP A 107 -27.71 13.16 3.65
C ASP A 107 -26.61 12.10 3.84
N ALA A 108 -26.14 11.49 2.75
CA ALA A 108 -25.01 10.57 2.79
C ALA A 108 -23.76 11.30 3.33
N PRO A 109 -23.03 10.74 4.33
CA PRO A 109 -21.87 11.42 4.91
C PRO A 109 -20.75 11.63 3.89
N VAL A 110 -20.22 12.84 3.79
CA VAL A 110 -19.08 13.20 2.94
C VAL A 110 -17.92 13.60 3.85
N LEU A 111 -16.76 12.95 3.73
CA LEU A 111 -15.62 13.22 4.61
C LEU A 111 -15.00 14.59 4.29
N ASP A 112 -14.49 15.33 5.27
CA ASP A 112 -13.92 16.65 4.99
C ASP A 112 -12.54 16.57 4.32
N GLU A 113 -11.81 15.48 4.58
CA GLU A 113 -10.50 15.21 3.98
C GLU A 113 -10.59 14.12 2.91
N TYR A 114 -10.08 14.42 1.71
CA TYR A 114 -10.15 13.54 0.55
C TYR A 114 -9.12 13.94 -0.51
N ALA A 115 -8.77 12.99 -1.38
CA ALA A 115 -8.15 13.27 -2.68
C ALA A 115 -9.23 13.56 -3.75
N ALA A 116 -10.34 12.81 -3.72
CA ALA A 116 -11.50 13.02 -4.57
C ALA A 116 -12.79 12.50 -3.91
N GLN A 117 -13.93 13.02 -4.33
CA GLN A 117 -15.25 12.66 -3.83
C GLN A 117 -16.25 12.53 -4.97
N PHE A 118 -17.14 11.56 -4.84
CA PHE A 118 -18.27 11.36 -5.74
C PHE A 118 -19.52 11.11 -4.92
N GLU A 119 -20.52 11.96 -5.09
CA GLU A 119 -21.84 11.82 -4.48
C GLU A 119 -22.75 11.16 -5.51
N CYS A 120 -23.27 9.98 -5.16
CA CYS A 120 -23.92 9.08 -6.09
C CYS A 120 -25.37 8.84 -5.71
N LYS A 121 -26.23 8.77 -6.72
CA LYS A 121 -27.51 8.08 -6.61
C LYS A 121 -27.30 6.61 -6.99
N THR A 122 -27.85 5.67 -6.22
CA THR A 122 -27.81 4.25 -6.57
C THR A 122 -28.51 4.02 -7.90
N TRP A 123 -27.77 3.51 -8.86
CA TRP A 123 -28.25 3.22 -10.21
C TRP A 123 -28.76 1.78 -10.31
N ALA A 124 -27.98 0.82 -9.82
CA ALA A 124 -28.33 -0.59 -9.81
C ALA A 124 -27.49 -1.37 -8.79
N VAL A 125 -28.02 -2.50 -8.33
CA VAL A 125 -27.32 -3.48 -7.50
C VAL A 125 -27.38 -4.83 -8.19
N TYR A 126 -26.22 -5.48 -8.36
CA TYR A 126 -26.09 -6.76 -9.05
C TYR A 126 -25.46 -7.82 -8.15
N GLU A 127 -25.82 -9.07 -8.40
CA GLU A 127 -25.17 -10.24 -7.83
C GLU A 127 -23.73 -10.37 -8.35
N GLY A 128 -22.76 -10.49 -7.44
CA GLY A 128 -21.32 -10.60 -7.74
C GLY A 128 -20.65 -11.77 -7.03
N GLY A 129 -21.32 -12.92 -6.94
CA GLY A 129 -20.81 -14.08 -6.20
C GLY A 129 -20.97 -13.90 -4.68
N ASP A 130 -19.85 -13.85 -3.95
CA ASP A 130 -19.83 -13.56 -2.50
C ASP A 130 -19.96 -12.06 -2.17
N HIS A 131 -20.00 -11.20 -3.18
CA HIS A 131 -20.23 -9.76 -3.07
C HIS A 131 -21.52 -9.32 -3.77
N LEU A 132 -22.00 -8.12 -3.41
CA LEU A 132 -22.91 -7.33 -4.24
C LEU A 132 -22.11 -6.26 -4.99
N ILE A 133 -22.44 -6.03 -6.26
CA ILE A 133 -21.86 -4.95 -7.08
C ILE A 133 -22.85 -3.79 -7.08
N LEU A 134 -22.45 -2.66 -6.50
CA LEU A 134 -23.23 -1.44 -6.52
C LEU A 134 -22.74 -0.53 -7.63
N VAL A 135 -23.67 -0.09 -8.49
CA VAL A 135 -23.42 0.92 -9.52
C VAL A 135 -24.08 2.21 -9.05
N GLY A 136 -23.31 3.30 -9.05
CA GLY A 136 -23.76 4.64 -8.70
C GLY A 136 -23.70 5.57 -9.89
N GLU A 137 -24.75 6.35 -10.09
CA GLU A 137 -24.73 7.49 -11.00
C GLU A 137 -24.24 8.73 -10.23
N VAL A 138 -23.11 9.27 -10.66
CA VAL A 138 -22.49 10.45 -10.04
C VAL A 138 -23.34 11.68 -10.33
N LYS A 139 -23.73 12.38 -9.27
CA LYS A 139 -24.52 13.62 -9.35
C LYS A 139 -23.67 14.84 -9.01
N GLU A 140 -22.78 14.70 -8.04
CA GLU A 140 -21.79 15.72 -7.69
C GLU A 140 -20.41 15.08 -7.50
N TYR A 141 -19.33 15.84 -7.75
CA TYR A 141 -17.97 15.39 -7.48
C TYR A 141 -17.05 16.55 -7.10
N ARG A 142 -16.03 16.26 -6.31
CA ARG A 142 -14.97 17.20 -5.90
C ARG A 142 -13.61 16.51 -5.93
N TYR A 143 -12.53 17.26 -6.06
CA TYR A 143 -11.16 16.72 -6.01
C TYR A 143 -10.16 17.79 -5.59
N ASP A 144 -9.06 17.36 -4.98
CA ASP A 144 -7.93 18.21 -4.60
C ASP A 144 -6.64 17.70 -5.27
N ASN A 145 -6.14 18.47 -6.23
CA ASN A 145 -4.89 18.16 -6.95
C ASN A 145 -3.64 18.23 -6.06
N ALA A 146 -3.71 18.91 -4.90
CA ALA A 146 -2.59 18.99 -3.97
C ALA A 146 -2.44 17.71 -3.13
N VAL A 147 -3.52 16.93 -3.01
CA VAL A 147 -3.55 15.69 -2.22
C VAL A 147 -3.15 14.52 -3.11
N LEU A 148 -2.01 13.90 -2.81
CA LEU A 148 -1.63 12.63 -3.45
C LEU A 148 -2.53 11.51 -2.92
N PRO A 149 -3.06 10.63 -3.79
CA PRO A 149 -3.94 9.56 -3.35
C PRO A 149 -3.19 8.46 -2.58
N LEU A 150 -3.89 7.84 -1.62
CA LEU A 150 -3.44 6.60 -0.98
C LEU A 150 -3.57 5.44 -1.96
N VAL A 151 -2.49 4.67 -2.11
CA VAL A 151 -2.44 3.49 -2.98
C VAL A 151 -2.47 2.24 -2.12
N PHE A 152 -3.18 1.21 -2.57
CA PHE A 152 -3.12 -0.13 -2.00
C PHE A 152 -2.62 -1.11 -3.06
N SER A 153 -1.59 -1.88 -2.72
CA SER A 153 -0.97 -2.84 -3.63
C SER A 153 -0.34 -3.96 -2.83
N ARG A 154 -0.45 -5.20 -3.32
CA ARG A 154 0.18 -6.38 -2.71
C ARG A 154 -0.09 -6.57 -1.20
N GLY A 155 -1.26 -6.15 -0.74
CA GLY A 155 -1.66 -6.29 0.67
C GLY A 155 -1.14 -5.21 1.62
N GLY A 156 -0.57 -4.11 1.09
CA GLY A 156 -0.08 -2.99 1.90
C GLY A 156 -0.38 -1.63 1.28
N TYR A 157 -0.29 -0.59 2.11
CA TYR A 157 -0.36 0.80 1.65
C TYR A 157 0.93 1.21 0.94
N ALA A 158 0.77 1.99 -0.11
CA ALA A 158 1.85 2.53 -0.92
C ALA A 158 1.55 4.00 -1.26
N VAL A 159 2.57 4.67 -1.79
CA VAL A 159 2.44 6.02 -2.35
C VAL A 159 2.57 5.98 -3.86
N SER A 160 1.75 6.75 -4.56
CA SER A 160 1.94 6.95 -5.99
C SER A 160 3.22 7.76 -6.23
N ALA A 161 4.07 7.29 -7.13
CA ALA A 161 5.23 8.03 -7.59
C ALA A 161 5.25 8.11 -9.10
N GLN A 162 5.63 9.27 -9.64
CA GLN A 162 5.87 9.42 -11.07
C GLN A 162 6.88 8.38 -11.56
N HIS A 163 6.55 7.69 -12.66
CA HIS A 163 7.37 6.61 -13.21
C HIS A 163 8.71 7.17 -13.72
N PRO A 164 9.87 6.58 -13.38
CA PRO A 164 11.18 7.11 -13.79
C PRO A 164 11.37 7.24 -15.31
N ALA A 165 10.72 6.41 -16.11
CA ALA A 165 10.75 6.56 -17.57
C ALA A 165 10.05 7.82 -18.09
N MET A 166 9.11 8.40 -17.32
CA MET A 166 8.54 9.72 -17.64
C MET A 166 9.54 10.85 -17.38
N ALA A 167 10.50 10.64 -16.46
CA ALA A 167 11.61 11.57 -16.27
C ALA A 167 12.64 11.51 -17.42
N LYS A 168 12.75 10.40 -18.15
CA LYS A 168 13.65 10.28 -19.32
C LYS A 168 13.31 11.26 -20.45
N THR A 169 12.07 11.73 -20.54
CA THR A 169 11.68 12.75 -21.54
C THR A 169 12.03 14.18 -21.09
N MET A 170 12.25 14.41 -19.78
CA MET A 170 12.76 15.69 -19.26
C MET A 170 14.29 15.72 -19.21
N ALA A 171 14.96 14.57 -19.28
CA ALA A 171 16.41 14.47 -19.35
C ALA A 171 16.96 14.74 -20.77
N THR A 172 16.60 15.89 -21.33
CA THR A 172 17.62 16.79 -21.88
C THR A 172 17.96 17.79 -20.78
N GLU A 173 18.53 17.31 -19.67
CA GLU A 173 18.98 18.16 -18.58
C GLU A 173 20.31 18.79 -18.98
N THR A 174 20.20 20.05 -19.39
CA THR A 174 21.26 21.06 -19.39
C THR A 174 21.94 21.11 -18.02
N GLU A 175 23.27 21.06 -17.98
CA GLU A 175 24.06 21.40 -16.78
C GLU A 175 23.56 22.73 -16.17
N GLY A 176 23.26 22.73 -14.87
CA GLY A 176 22.92 23.94 -14.10
C GLY A 176 21.44 24.15 -13.71
N ASP A 177 20.56 23.16 -13.85
CA ASP A 177 19.19 23.25 -13.32
C ASP A 177 19.12 22.85 -11.83
N PHE A 178 18.41 23.67 -11.04
CA PHE A 178 18.24 23.51 -9.59
C PHE A 178 17.71 22.12 -9.22
N VAL A 179 16.78 21.58 -10.01
CA VAL A 179 16.17 20.26 -9.72
C VAL A 179 17.20 19.15 -9.81
N GLY A 180 18.11 19.20 -10.79
CA GLY A 180 19.16 18.20 -10.98
C GLY A 180 20.15 18.15 -9.83
N ASP A 181 20.47 19.30 -9.22
CA ASP A 181 21.42 19.43 -8.11
C ASP A 181 20.75 19.36 -6.72
N TYR A 182 19.41 19.39 -6.64
CA TYR A 182 18.70 19.40 -5.36
C TYR A 182 18.78 18.03 -4.66
N LEU A 183 19.17 18.05 -3.38
CA LEU A 183 19.45 16.84 -2.59
C LEU A 183 18.31 15.81 -2.62
N LEU A 184 17.05 16.24 -2.48
CA LEU A 184 15.90 15.32 -2.47
C LEU A 184 15.75 14.59 -3.82
N TYR A 185 16.01 15.29 -4.92
CA TYR A 185 15.97 14.69 -6.25
C TYR A 185 17.11 13.68 -6.42
N LEU A 186 18.35 14.07 -6.08
CA LEU A 186 19.52 13.18 -6.14
C LEU A 186 19.31 11.90 -5.32
N LEU A 187 18.77 12.01 -4.10
CA LEU A 187 18.46 10.85 -3.24
C LEU A 187 17.43 9.93 -3.89
N ARG A 188 16.30 10.47 -4.37
CA ARG A 188 15.25 9.68 -5.03
C ARG A 188 15.73 9.05 -6.34
N ALA A 189 16.42 9.82 -7.16
CA ALA A 189 16.96 9.41 -8.45
C ALA A 189 17.98 8.28 -8.32
N THR A 190 18.86 8.38 -7.32
CA THR A 190 19.88 7.37 -7.00
C THR A 190 19.22 6.12 -6.43
N TYR A 191 18.35 6.26 -5.42
CA TYR A 191 17.60 5.14 -4.83
C TYR A 191 16.86 4.32 -5.89
N ASN A 192 16.08 4.99 -6.75
CA ASN A 192 15.29 4.31 -7.79
C ASN A 192 16.17 3.52 -8.77
N ARG A 193 17.26 4.14 -9.25
CA ARG A 193 18.18 3.49 -10.19
C ARG A 193 18.96 2.34 -9.55
N TYR A 194 19.34 2.49 -8.29
CA TYR A 194 20.02 1.44 -7.55
C TYR A 194 19.11 0.24 -7.29
N CYS A 195 17.88 0.48 -6.84
CA CYS A 195 16.87 -0.58 -6.66
C CYS A 195 16.59 -1.34 -7.96
N ALA A 196 16.52 -0.62 -9.10
CA ALA A 196 16.33 -1.23 -10.42
C ALA A 196 17.47 -2.15 -10.86
N LYS A 197 18.66 -2.06 -10.25
CA LYS A 197 19.77 -3.00 -10.47
C LYS A 197 19.78 -4.15 -9.46
N LEU A 198 19.60 -3.84 -8.18
CA LEU A 198 19.72 -4.82 -7.10
C LEU A 198 18.53 -5.81 -7.07
N TYR A 199 17.29 -5.32 -7.10
CA TYR A 199 16.12 -6.15 -6.85
C TYR A 199 15.89 -7.25 -7.89
N PRO A 200 16.12 -7.03 -9.21
CA PRO A 200 16.06 -8.13 -10.18
C PRO A 200 17.04 -9.27 -9.88
N LYS A 201 18.27 -8.96 -9.45
CA LYS A 201 19.27 -9.98 -9.08
C LYS A 201 18.81 -10.84 -7.91
N LEU A 202 18.21 -10.21 -6.90
CA LEU A 202 17.66 -10.92 -5.74
C LEU A 202 16.47 -11.80 -6.10
N GLN A 203 15.58 -11.30 -6.96
CA GLN A 203 14.45 -12.09 -7.45
C GLN A 203 14.91 -13.28 -8.28
N GLU A 204 15.86 -13.10 -9.20
CA GLU A 204 16.37 -14.16 -10.09
C GLU A 204 17.20 -15.21 -9.35
N GLN A 205 18.07 -14.78 -8.42
CA GLN A 205 19.04 -15.66 -7.78
C GLN A 205 18.57 -16.24 -6.44
N CYS A 206 17.64 -15.57 -5.76
CA CYS A 206 17.17 -15.96 -4.43
C CYS A 206 15.65 -16.18 -4.37
N ASN A 207 14.89 -15.86 -5.43
CA ASN A 207 13.43 -15.88 -5.44
C ASN A 207 12.81 -15.04 -4.32
N ILE A 208 13.37 -13.84 -4.09
CA ILE A 208 12.97 -12.92 -3.02
C ILE A 208 12.48 -11.59 -3.59
N SER A 209 11.33 -11.14 -3.09
CA SER A 209 10.78 -9.82 -3.39
C SER A 209 11.46 -8.70 -2.58
N PRO A 210 11.35 -7.43 -2.98
CA PRO A 210 11.87 -6.29 -2.20
C PRO A 210 11.34 -6.22 -0.76
N GLU A 211 10.08 -6.60 -0.55
CA GLU A 211 9.41 -6.62 0.75
C GLU A 211 9.96 -7.75 1.64
N GLU A 212 10.10 -8.95 1.06
CA GLU A 212 10.67 -10.13 1.73
C GLU A 212 12.14 -9.93 2.10
N TRP A 213 12.91 -9.25 1.25
CA TRP A 213 14.35 -9.02 1.44
C TRP A 213 14.67 -8.42 2.81
N ARG A 214 13.92 -7.41 3.24
CA ARG A 214 14.18 -6.71 4.52
C ARG A 214 14.00 -7.63 5.71
N ILE A 215 12.99 -8.51 5.65
CA ILE A 215 12.68 -9.45 6.71
C ILE A 215 13.76 -10.52 6.82
N VAL A 216 14.11 -11.15 5.70
CA VAL A 216 15.11 -12.23 5.67
C VAL A 216 16.46 -11.73 6.16
N ILE A 217 16.92 -10.55 5.74
CA ILE A 217 18.20 -9.99 6.22
C ILE A 217 18.18 -9.75 7.73
N ARG A 218 17.11 -9.16 8.28
CA ARG A 218 17.00 -8.94 9.73
C ARG A 218 16.96 -10.26 10.50
N LEU A 219 16.23 -11.24 10.02
CA LEU A 219 16.21 -12.57 10.63
C LEU A 219 17.56 -13.29 10.49
N THR A 220 18.33 -13.02 9.42
CA THR A 220 19.69 -13.59 9.22
C THR A 220 20.67 -13.01 10.24
N ASP A 221 20.57 -11.70 10.53
CA ASP A 221 21.44 -11.01 11.48
C ASP A 221 21.11 -11.37 12.95
N HIS A 222 19.83 -11.54 13.27
CA HIS A 222 19.36 -11.72 14.65
C HIS A 222 18.96 -13.17 15.01
N GLY A 223 18.77 -14.04 14.01
CA GLY A 223 18.31 -15.41 14.14
C GLY A 223 16.81 -15.55 14.47
N ARG A 224 16.32 -14.79 15.46
CA ARG A 224 14.91 -14.76 15.89
C ARG A 224 14.48 -13.37 16.31
N LEU A 225 13.26 -12.97 15.93
CA LEU A 225 12.70 -11.65 16.25
C LEU A 225 11.19 -11.73 16.50
N PRO A 226 10.64 -10.98 17.48
CA PRO A 226 9.21 -10.73 17.59
C PRO A 226 8.65 -10.02 16.35
N VAL A 227 7.43 -10.36 15.92
CA VAL A 227 6.77 -9.74 14.75
C VAL A 227 6.61 -8.22 14.94
N ALA A 228 6.28 -7.77 16.15
CA ALA A 228 6.13 -6.35 16.45
C ALA A 228 7.46 -5.57 16.31
N GLU A 229 8.58 -6.16 16.72
CA GLU A 229 9.90 -5.54 16.54
C GLU A 229 10.27 -5.50 15.05
N LEU A 230 10.02 -6.58 14.33
CA LEU A 230 10.28 -6.67 12.90
C LEU A 230 9.49 -5.62 12.11
N SER A 231 8.20 -5.45 12.42
CA SER A 231 7.27 -4.44 11.86
C SER A 231 7.84 -3.03 11.95
N ALA A 232 8.29 -2.63 13.14
CA ALA A 232 8.95 -1.35 13.36
C ALA A 232 10.25 -1.22 12.54
N MET A 233 11.04 -2.29 12.43
CA MET A 233 12.33 -2.28 11.71
C MET A 233 12.19 -2.24 10.19
N VAL A 234 11.14 -2.84 9.61
CA VAL A 234 10.94 -2.89 8.15
C VAL A 234 10.03 -1.77 7.64
N MET A 235 9.47 -0.97 8.56
CA MET A 235 8.48 0.09 8.30
C MET A 235 7.27 -0.45 7.51
N GLN A 236 6.73 -1.59 7.96
CA GLN A 236 5.52 -2.20 7.39
C GLN A 236 4.53 -2.49 8.51
N PRO A 237 3.24 -2.11 8.38
CA PRO A 237 2.21 -2.45 9.37
C PRO A 237 2.10 -3.96 9.61
N ASP A 238 1.79 -4.36 10.84
CA ASP A 238 1.72 -5.77 11.29
C ASP A 238 0.92 -6.68 10.36
N ASP A 239 -0.23 -6.22 9.86
CA ASP A 239 -1.10 -7.02 8.99
C ASP A 239 -0.46 -7.31 7.63
N SER A 240 0.21 -6.32 7.04
CA SER A 240 0.95 -6.50 5.78
C SER A 240 2.23 -7.33 5.96
N LEU A 241 2.86 -7.21 7.13
CA LEU A 241 4.02 -7.99 7.51
C LEU A 241 3.67 -9.47 7.61
N ARG A 242 2.53 -9.81 8.24
CA ARG A 242 2.07 -11.21 8.37
C ARG A 242 1.90 -11.89 7.02
N ALA A 243 1.31 -11.21 6.04
CA ALA A 243 1.18 -11.76 4.70
C ALA A 243 2.54 -12.08 4.06
N THR A 244 3.52 -11.18 4.23
CA THR A 244 4.89 -11.39 3.73
C THR A 244 5.61 -12.52 4.47
N VAL A 245 5.39 -12.63 5.77
CA VAL A 245 5.94 -13.70 6.62
C VAL A 245 5.39 -15.07 6.23
N ASP A 246 4.09 -15.17 5.96
CA ASP A 246 3.47 -16.42 5.49
C ASP A 246 4.15 -16.91 4.20
N LEU A 247 4.47 -16.00 3.26
CA LEU A 247 5.22 -16.36 2.05
C LEU A 247 6.62 -16.90 2.35
N LEU A 248 7.32 -16.29 3.31
CA LEU A 248 8.64 -16.76 3.72
C LEU A 248 8.57 -18.15 4.38
N ILE A 249 7.50 -18.43 5.12
CA ILE A 249 7.26 -19.74 5.71
C ILE A 249 6.93 -20.77 4.63
N GLU A 250 6.08 -20.42 3.65
CA GLU A 250 5.78 -21.26 2.48
C GLU A 250 7.04 -21.60 1.67
N LYS A 251 7.95 -20.63 1.52
CA LYS A 251 9.27 -20.82 0.88
C LYS A 251 10.26 -21.61 1.74
N GLY A 252 9.90 -21.95 2.98
CA GLY A 252 10.75 -22.67 3.92
C GLY A 252 11.89 -21.84 4.50
N LEU A 253 11.82 -20.50 4.42
CA LEU A 253 12.90 -19.59 4.83
C LEU A 253 12.75 -19.09 6.27
N ALA A 254 11.53 -19.05 6.79
CA ALA A 254 11.24 -18.66 8.17
C ALA A 254 10.27 -19.64 8.81
N SER A 255 10.16 -19.60 10.14
CA SER A 255 9.16 -20.33 10.90
C SER A 255 8.79 -19.62 12.20
N TYR A 256 7.56 -19.79 12.64
CA TYR A 256 7.12 -19.32 13.95
C TYR A 256 7.65 -20.24 15.05
N THR A 257 8.40 -19.68 16.00
CA THR A 257 8.79 -20.38 17.23
C THR A 257 7.66 -20.40 18.26
N ASN A 258 6.80 -19.38 18.21
CA ASN A 258 5.55 -19.24 18.96
C ASN A 258 4.62 -18.28 18.18
N ALA A 259 3.44 -17.98 18.73
CA ALA A 259 2.41 -17.17 18.06
C ALA A 259 2.84 -15.74 17.64
N SER A 260 3.95 -15.21 18.16
CA SER A 260 4.40 -13.84 17.91
C SER A 260 5.88 -13.70 17.55
N THR A 261 6.65 -14.79 17.48
CA THR A 261 8.10 -14.75 17.30
C THR A 261 8.54 -15.60 16.12
N LEU A 262 9.25 -14.98 15.18
CA LEU A 262 9.81 -15.63 14.00
C LEU A 262 11.25 -16.05 14.24
N SER A 263 11.64 -17.13 13.57
CA SER A 263 13.01 -17.59 13.45
C SER A 263 13.33 -17.90 12.00
N ILE A 264 14.58 -17.66 11.62
CA ILE A 264 15.08 -18.07 10.32
C ILE A 264 15.36 -19.58 10.30
N THR A 265 15.08 -20.24 9.18
CA THR A 265 15.43 -21.65 8.99
C THR A 265 16.89 -21.77 8.51
N ALA A 266 17.43 -22.99 8.47
CA ALA A 266 18.75 -23.22 7.88
C ALA A 266 18.80 -22.81 6.39
N GLN A 267 17.72 -23.09 5.64
CA GLN A 267 17.60 -22.65 4.25
C GLN A 267 17.50 -21.13 4.15
N GLY A 268 16.72 -20.50 5.04
CA GLY A 268 16.63 -19.05 5.16
C GLY A 268 17.98 -18.40 5.42
N GLN A 269 18.80 -19.00 6.28
CA GLN A 269 20.14 -18.50 6.60
C GLN A 269 21.07 -18.53 5.38
N GLU A 270 21.03 -19.61 4.59
CA GLU A 270 21.83 -19.74 3.38
C GLU A 270 21.42 -18.70 2.33
N ILE A 271 20.10 -18.59 2.08
CA ILE A 271 19.55 -17.59 1.16
C ILE A 271 19.87 -16.17 1.65
N GLY A 272 19.72 -15.90 2.95
CA GLY A 272 20.04 -14.62 3.57
C GLY A 272 21.50 -14.23 3.42
N LYS A 273 22.42 -15.19 3.51
CA LYS A 273 23.85 -14.96 3.27
C LYS A 273 24.14 -14.69 1.79
N GLN A 274 23.60 -15.49 0.87
CA GLN A 274 23.72 -15.26 -0.57
C GLN A 274 23.20 -13.86 -0.95
N MET A 275 22.07 -13.48 -0.36
CA MET A 275 21.47 -12.16 -0.45
C MET A 275 22.44 -11.06 0.01
N GLN A 276 23.04 -11.18 1.20
CA GLN A 276 24.06 -10.24 1.69
C GLN A 276 25.23 -10.10 0.72
N ASP A 277 25.73 -11.21 0.19
CA ASP A 277 26.85 -11.22 -0.76
C ASP A 277 26.49 -10.45 -2.05
N ILE A 278 25.29 -10.67 -2.61
CA ILE A 278 24.79 -9.93 -3.78
C ILE A 278 24.69 -8.42 -3.48
N ALA A 279 24.10 -8.05 -2.35
CA ALA A 279 23.93 -6.63 -1.99
C ALA A 279 25.26 -5.94 -1.71
N HIS A 280 26.22 -6.61 -1.07
CA HIS A 280 27.56 -6.08 -0.84
C HIS A 280 28.35 -5.95 -2.14
N ALA A 281 28.24 -6.90 -3.06
CA ALA A 281 28.87 -6.80 -4.37
C ALA A 281 28.31 -5.61 -5.18
N GLU A 282 26.99 -5.44 -5.20
CA GLU A 282 26.34 -4.32 -5.89
C GLU A 282 26.70 -2.97 -5.26
N GLU A 283 26.77 -2.91 -3.92
CA GLU A 283 27.17 -1.71 -3.19
C GLU A 283 28.64 -1.36 -3.50
N ALA A 284 29.52 -2.36 -3.51
CA ALA A 284 30.93 -2.17 -3.83
C ALA A 284 31.13 -1.70 -5.28
N GLU A 285 30.38 -2.25 -6.24
CA GLU A 285 30.40 -1.80 -7.64
C GLU A 285 29.89 -0.36 -7.77
N LEU A 286 28.81 0.01 -7.08
CA LEU A 286 28.29 1.38 -7.10
C LEU A 286 29.30 2.37 -6.51
N LEU A 287 29.90 2.01 -5.37
CA LEU A 287 30.80 2.88 -4.63
C LEU A 287 32.22 2.89 -5.20
N SER A 288 32.58 2.00 -6.13
CA SER A 288 33.91 2.00 -6.77
C SER A 288 34.19 3.25 -7.60
N LEU A 289 33.16 4.06 -7.87
CA LEU A 289 33.28 5.38 -8.50
C LEU A 289 33.82 6.45 -7.54
N LEU A 290 33.86 6.17 -6.24
CA LEU A 290 34.29 7.08 -5.20
C LEU A 290 35.56 6.55 -4.51
N PRO A 291 36.45 7.45 -4.04
CA PRO A 291 37.48 7.08 -3.08
C PRO A 291 36.89 6.46 -1.80
N ASP A 292 37.59 5.50 -1.19
CA ASP A 292 37.13 4.75 -0.01
C ASP A 292 36.71 5.64 1.17
N ASP A 293 37.43 6.75 1.40
CA ASP A 293 37.14 7.72 2.45
C ASP A 293 35.84 8.48 2.16
N GLN A 294 35.63 8.90 0.90
CA GLN A 294 34.40 9.56 0.47
C GLN A 294 33.19 8.61 0.52
N ALA A 295 33.36 7.35 0.12
CA ALA A 295 32.31 6.34 0.21
C ALA A 295 31.87 6.11 1.66
N LYS A 296 32.83 6.01 2.59
CA LYS A 296 32.56 5.92 4.04
C LYS A 296 31.89 7.18 4.57
N GLN A 297 32.37 8.35 4.15
CA GLN A 297 31.80 9.64 4.57
C GLN A 297 30.36 9.80 4.09
N LEU A 298 30.04 9.43 2.85
CA LEU A 298 28.68 9.45 2.32
C LEU A 298 27.74 8.62 3.19
N LYS A 299 28.11 7.37 3.50
CA LYS A 299 27.32 6.48 4.38
C LYS A 299 27.17 7.07 5.78
N GLY A 300 28.22 7.68 6.33
CA GLY A 300 28.19 8.37 7.62
C GLY A 300 27.19 9.54 7.63
N ASN A 301 27.28 10.43 6.65
CA ASN A 301 26.42 11.60 6.53
C ASN A 301 24.95 11.21 6.36
N LEU A 302 24.64 10.18 5.56
CA LEU A 302 23.27 9.69 5.39
C LEU A 302 22.68 9.16 6.69
N LYS A 303 23.47 8.46 7.52
CA LYS A 303 23.01 8.00 8.84
C LYS A 303 22.68 9.17 9.77
N THR A 304 23.55 10.18 9.84
CA THR A 304 23.31 11.38 10.65
C THR A 304 22.06 12.15 10.19
N ILE A 305 21.83 12.25 8.86
CA ILE A 305 20.62 12.87 8.33
C ILE A 305 19.37 12.07 8.72
N LEU A 306 19.41 10.74 8.63
CA LEU A 306 18.30 9.87 9.05
C LEU A 306 17.97 10.03 10.54
N GLU A 307 18.97 10.06 11.42
CA GLU A 307 18.76 10.30 12.86
C GLU A 307 18.04 11.62 13.15
N LYS A 308 18.39 12.68 12.40
CA LYS A 308 17.72 13.98 12.52
C LYS A 308 16.27 13.94 12.03
N LEU A 309 15.97 13.17 10.98
CA LEU A 309 14.61 13.04 10.45
C LEU A 309 13.72 12.19 11.36
N SER A 310 14.25 11.11 11.94
CA SER A 310 13.51 10.23 12.86
C SER A 310 13.22 10.85 14.22
N SER A 311 14.02 11.83 14.66
CA SER A 311 13.77 12.57 15.91
C SER A 311 12.76 13.72 15.77
N ALA A 312 12.32 14.04 14.55
CA ALA A 312 11.35 15.09 14.26
C ALA A 312 9.92 14.55 14.01
N SER A 313 9.74 13.23 14.12
CA SER A 313 8.49 12.46 13.98
C SER A 313 8.10 11.82 15.30
#